data_AF-A0A514Z6C9-F1
#
_entry.id   AF-A0A514Z6C9-F1
#
_cell.length_a   1.000
_cell.length_b   1.000
_cell.length_c   1.000
_cell.angle_alpha   90.00
_cell.angle_beta   90.00
_cell.angle_gamma   90.00
#
_symmetry.space_group_name_H-M   'P 1'
#
loop_
_entity.id
_entity.type
_entity.pdbx_description
1 polymer ?
#
loop_
_entity_poly.entity_id
_entity_poly.type
_entity_poly.pdbx_seq_one_letter_code
_entity_poly.pdbx_strand_id
1 'polypeptide(L)'
;MITEQSRKVKPDFDGVIKKFKQNKALKQEVMSNRHGMLCGNCLKTTDITTLVREEYIKGLSFGTFPIYCEHCGSERTVTLDFSE
;
A
#
# COMPACT_ATOMS: atom_id res chain seq x y z
N MET A 1 41.22 -31.83 18.42
CA MET A 1 39.76 -31.84 18.22
C MET A 1 39.20 -30.51 18.71
N ILE A 2 38.80 -29.63 17.80
CA ILE A 2 37.93 -28.48 18.10
C ILE A 2 36.96 -28.37 16.92
N THR A 3 35.68 -28.55 17.21
CA THR A 3 34.59 -28.77 16.26
C THR A 3 34.10 -27.44 15.71
N GLU A 4 34.17 -27.27 14.39
CA GLU A 4 33.55 -26.16 13.67
C GLU A 4 32.02 -26.24 13.85
N GLN A 5 31.47 -25.33 14.65
CA GLN A 5 30.03 -25.12 14.70
C GLN A 5 29.58 -24.40 13.43
N SER A 6 29.30 -25.20 12.40
CA SER A 6 28.49 -24.78 11.25
C SER A 6 27.10 -24.38 11.75
N ARG A 7 26.95 -23.11 12.16
CA ARG A 7 25.64 -22.48 12.37
C ARG A 7 24.98 -22.41 11.00
N LYS A 8 24.22 -23.45 10.66
CA LYS A 8 23.28 -23.44 9.53
C LYS A 8 22.27 -22.33 9.82
N VAL A 9 22.57 -21.11 9.40
CA VAL A 9 21.57 -20.06 9.20
C VAL A 9 20.61 -20.66 8.20
N LYS A 10 19.46 -21.14 8.67
CA LYS A 10 18.35 -21.45 7.77
C LYS A 10 17.98 -20.10 7.15
N PRO A 11 18.18 -19.87 5.84
CA PRO A 11 17.60 -18.71 5.19
C PRO A 11 16.11 -18.69 5.54
N ASP A 12 15.63 -17.55 6.05
CA ASP A 12 14.26 -17.33 6.47
C ASP A 12 13.33 -17.30 5.24
N PHE A 13 13.20 -18.45 4.57
CA PHE A 13 12.36 -18.60 3.39
C PHE A 13 10.88 -18.45 3.74
N ASP A 14 10.47 -18.76 4.98
CA ASP A 14 9.08 -18.62 5.42
C ASP A 14 8.63 -17.15 5.48
N GLY A 15 9.46 -16.26 6.02
CA GLY A 15 9.18 -14.82 6.06
C GLY A 15 9.19 -14.19 4.67
N VAL A 16 10.11 -14.62 3.79
CA VAL A 16 10.15 -14.17 2.39
C VAL A 16 8.90 -14.62 1.63
N ILE A 17 8.46 -15.87 1.79
CA ILE A 17 7.26 -16.40 1.12
C ILE A 17 6.00 -15.69 1.62
N LYS A 18 5.90 -15.40 2.94
CA LYS A 18 4.78 -14.63 3.51
C LYS A 18 4.70 -13.23 2.92
N LYS A 19 5.81 -12.47 2.96
CA LYS A 19 5.89 -11.12 2.38
C LYS A 19 5.56 -11.11 0.88
N PHE A 20 5.97 -12.15 0.16
CA PHE A 20 5.67 -12.28 -1.28
C PHE A 20 4.19 -12.53 -1.55
N LYS A 21 3.54 -13.42 -0.78
CA LYS A 21 2.09 -13.69 -0.90
C LYS A 21 1.26 -12.46 -0.52
N GLN A 22 1.66 -11.76 0.54
CA GLN A 22 1.08 -10.49 0.98
C GLN A 22 1.17 -9.40 -0.09
N ASN A 23 2.36 -9.16 -0.65
CA ASN A 23 2.54 -8.22 -1.75
C ASN A 23 1.66 -8.56 -2.97
N LYS A 24 1.47 -9.85 -3.27
CA LYS A 24 0.57 -10.28 -4.35
C LYS A 24 -0.90 -9.95 -4.04
N ALA A 25 -1.34 -10.17 -2.81
CA ALA A 25 -2.70 -9.84 -2.38
C ALA A 25 -2.94 -8.33 -2.39
N LEU A 26 -2.02 -7.54 -1.83
CA LEU A 26 -2.07 -6.08 -1.85
C LEU A 26 -2.09 -5.55 -3.28
N LYS A 27 -1.22 -6.07 -4.17
CA LYS A 27 -1.25 -5.72 -5.59
C LYS A 27 -2.62 -5.97 -6.23
N GLN A 28 -3.20 -7.13 -5.95
CA GLN A 28 -4.52 -7.49 -6.48
C GLN A 28 -5.59 -6.54 -5.93
N GLU A 29 -5.56 -6.21 -4.64
CA GLU A 29 -6.52 -5.31 -4.02
C GLU A 29 -6.44 -3.90 -4.62
N VAL A 30 -5.22 -3.34 -4.72
CA VAL A 30 -4.97 -2.01 -5.27
C VAL A 30 -5.40 -1.94 -6.75
N MET A 31 -5.11 -2.98 -7.54
CA MET A 31 -5.38 -2.99 -8.98
C MET A 31 -6.83 -3.36 -9.35
N SER A 32 -7.48 -4.25 -8.60
CA SER A 32 -8.84 -4.71 -8.92
C SER A 32 -9.94 -3.85 -8.31
N ASN A 33 -9.68 -3.17 -7.19
CA ASN A 33 -10.71 -2.33 -6.55
C ASN A 33 -10.71 -0.90 -7.08
N ARG A 34 -11.88 -0.27 -6.91
CA ARG A 34 -12.06 1.17 -7.04
C ARG A 34 -11.81 1.79 -5.67
N HIS A 35 -11.00 2.85 -5.63
CA HIS A 35 -10.63 3.52 -4.39
C HIS A 35 -11.34 4.87 -4.32
N GLY A 36 -12.04 5.10 -3.22
CA GLY A 36 -12.82 6.31 -3.01
C GLY A 36 -12.53 6.95 -1.67
N MET A 37 -12.55 8.28 -1.63
CA MET A 37 -12.37 9.07 -0.41
C MET A 37 -13.64 9.87 -0.13
N LEU A 38 -14.21 9.68 1.06
CA LEU A 38 -15.41 10.42 1.48
C LEU A 38 -15.02 11.87 1.82
N CYS A 39 -15.60 12.83 1.10
CA CYS A 39 -15.42 14.24 1.42
C CYS A 39 -16.18 14.59 2.69
N GLY A 40 -15.49 14.96 3.76
CA GLY A 40 -16.13 15.39 5.02
C GLY A 40 -16.95 16.70 4.93
N ASN A 41 -16.89 17.42 3.81
CA ASN A 41 -17.67 18.66 3.62
C ASN A 41 -19.00 18.40 2.89
N CYS A 42 -18.94 17.82 1.68
CA CYS A 42 -20.14 17.57 0.88
C CYS A 42 -20.67 16.14 1.02
N LEU A 43 -20.03 15.30 1.84
CA LEU A 43 -20.38 13.89 2.10
C LEU A 43 -20.48 13.01 0.85
N LYS A 44 -19.81 13.44 -0.23
CA LYS A 44 -19.71 12.68 -1.47
C LYS A 44 -18.35 12.01 -1.59
N THR A 45 -18.33 10.84 -2.20
CA THR A 45 -17.10 10.07 -2.44
C THR A 45 -16.40 10.58 -3.69
N THR A 46 -15.15 10.98 -3.57
CA THR A 46 -14.27 11.35 -4.69
C THR A 46 -13.48 10.13 -5.13
N ASP A 47 -13.36 9.90 -6.43
CA ASP A 47 -12.52 8.81 -6.95
C ASP A 47 -11.03 9.15 -6.80
N ILE A 48 -10.29 8.26 -6.13
CA ILE A 48 -8.83 8.38 -5.96
C ILE A 48 -8.11 7.15 -6.54
N THR A 49 -8.79 6.36 -7.38
CA THR A 49 -8.30 5.09 -7.89
C THR A 49 -7.00 5.25 -8.66
N THR A 50 -6.93 6.28 -9.51
CA THR A 50 -5.75 6.59 -10.30
C THR A 50 -4.55 6.90 -9.41
N LEU A 51 -4.73 7.80 -8.42
CA LEU A 51 -3.68 8.16 -7.46
C LEU A 51 -3.15 6.92 -6.72
N VAL A 52 -4.04 6.11 -6.15
CA VAL A 52 -3.68 4.91 -5.38
C VAL A 52 -2.85 3.93 -6.23
N ARG A 53 -3.26 3.72 -7.49
CA ARG A 53 -2.55 2.80 -8.40
C ARG A 53 -1.21 3.35 -8.85
N GLU A 54 -1.14 4.63 -9.22
CA GLU A 54 0.11 5.25 -9.64
C GLU A 54 1.16 5.22 -8.54
N GLU A 55 0.78 5.62 -7.32
CA GLU A 55 1.69 5.64 -6.19
C GLU A 55 2.13 4.22 -5.78
N TYR A 56 1.24 3.24 -5.85
CA TYR A 56 1.61 1.83 -5.65
C TYR A 56 2.62 1.34 -6.70
N ILE A 57 2.41 1.67 -7.98
CA ILE A 57 3.33 1.27 -9.08
C ILE A 57 4.70 1.95 -8.92
N LYS A 58 4.75 3.18 -8.39
CA LYS A 58 5.99 3.87 -8.04
C LYS A 58 6.74 3.23 -6.87
N GLY A 59 6.13 2.27 -6.18
CA GLY A 59 6.71 1.60 -5.02
C GLY A 59 6.58 2.41 -3.73
N LEU A 60 5.58 3.29 -3.64
CA LEU A 60 5.27 3.99 -2.39
C LEU A 60 5.00 2.96 -1.29
N SER A 61 5.62 3.12 -0.12
CA SER A 61 5.27 2.34 1.08
C SER A 61 4.27 3.10 1.93
N PHE A 62 4.45 4.41 2.10
CA PHE A 62 3.57 5.28 2.86
C PHE A 62 3.68 6.71 2.34
N GLY A 63 2.58 7.44 2.26
CA GLY A 63 2.58 8.85 1.85
C GLY A 63 1.25 9.55 2.04
N THR A 64 1.31 10.89 2.13
CA THR A 64 0.13 11.75 2.24
C THR A 64 0.06 12.68 1.04
N PHE A 65 -1.10 12.73 0.38
CA PHE A 65 -1.29 13.48 -0.85
C PHE A 65 -2.47 14.45 -0.73
N PRO A 66 -2.33 15.69 -1.23
CA PRO A 66 -3.47 16.57 -1.38
C PRO A 66 -4.36 16.08 -2.53
N ILE A 67 -5.66 16.06 -2.30
CA ILE A 67 -6.71 15.73 -3.24
C ILE A 67 -7.79 16.79 -3.17
N TYR A 68 -8.37 17.15 -4.31
CA TYR A 68 -9.49 18.08 -4.37
C TYR A 68 -10.77 17.29 -4.56
N CYS A 69 -11.77 17.56 -3.75
CA CYS A 69 -13.09 16.98 -3.93
C CYS A 69 -13.68 17.46 -5.27
N GLU A 70 -13.96 16.53 -6.18
CA GLU A 70 -14.55 16.83 -7.50
C GLU A 70 -15.93 17.51 -7.41
N HIS A 71 -16.61 17.41 -6.27
CA HIS A 71 -17.96 17.92 -6.08
C HIS A 71 -18.02 19.36 -5.54
N CYS A 72 -17.06 19.75 -4.71
CA CYS A 72 -17.11 21.02 -3.98
C CYS A 72 -15.79 21.79 -3.98
N GLY A 73 -14.74 21.26 -4.63
CA GLY A 73 -13.43 21.89 -4.74
C GLY A 73 -12.64 21.96 -3.42
N SER A 74 -13.17 21.39 -2.34
CA SER A 74 -12.47 21.39 -1.05
C SER A 74 -11.21 20.54 -1.12
N GLU A 75 -10.07 21.13 -0.77
CA GLU A 75 -8.80 20.42 -0.60
C GLU A 75 -8.87 19.52 0.64
N ARG A 76 -8.36 18.30 0.50
CA ARG A 76 -8.22 17.31 1.58
C ARG A 76 -6.91 16.55 1.41
N THR A 77 -6.44 15.96 2.48
CA THR A 77 -5.28 15.07 2.46
C THR A 77 -5.74 13.63 2.58
N VAL A 78 -5.24 12.75 1.72
CA VAL A 78 -5.40 11.30 1.84
C VAL A 78 -4.07 10.69 2.23
N THR A 79 -4.09 9.80 3.22
CA THR A 79 -2.92 9.00 3.59
C THR A 79 -3.06 7.64 2.93
N LEU A 80 -2.07 7.28 2.12
CA LEU A 80 -1.93 5.97 1.52
C LEU A 80 -0.87 5.21 2.30
N ASP A 81 -1.26 4.08 2.86
CA ASP A 81 -0.37 3.18 3.56
C ASP A 81 -0.42 1.81 2.87
N PHE A 82 0.71 1.44 2.32
CA PHE A 82 0.98 0.14 1.72
C PHE A 82 2.00 -0.65 2.55
N SER A 83 2.41 -0.09 3.69
CA SER A 83 3.37 -0.70 4.61
C SER A 83 2.61 -1.65 5.52
N GLU A 84 2.91 -2.95 5.42
CA GLU A 84 2.54 -3.93 6.45
C GLU A 84 3.56 -3.94 7.59
#